data_AF-A0A1Y1IF89-F1
#
_entry.id   AF-A0A1Y1IF89-F1
#
_cell.length_a   1.000
_cell.length_b   1.000
_cell.length_c   1.000
_cell.angle_alpha   90.00
_cell.angle_beta   90.00
_cell.angle_gamma   90.00
#
_symmetry.space_group_name_H-M   'P 1'
#
loop_
_entity.id
_entity.type
_entity.pdbx_description
1 polymer ?
#
loop_
_entity_poly.entity_id
_entity_poly.type
_entity_poly.pdbx_seq_one_letter_code
_entity_poly.pdbx_strand_id
1 'polypeptide(L)'
;MVVERDLYQAYDTIRNEAYRASSNNLNIYVSANETDSIVSLRLLTELLKGDTITYSVFPVSGYEDIQRHADKGISQNDEYCCAILLNCGGTEDLAARLNIGAKTTLFVIDSHRPLHLHNLSSKNKQVVVVYNEDDAADQDNAYPELADLIRRSDPASDNDLTEDEDEEASSSESDDGYASSDHEGPSHRPEKRRRKVGPGGTFSPVGRRKERQEWQRQKSEYYARGSFYGRACGLTLYRMAHLLNRTKNELLWYAIIAVTDQFIHERLTLERYQQVVIELEKDVEIASADDNVRNPSHVILEDGIRIRIGDFHRITAEDEPRLMLMRHWTLYNSIAYSSYVAARLKTYTERGRRQLNLMLADMGLPKKECEQKFTHMHPDVKGRLKEQLEKLGPRFGLDELFFRSFQLSHGYTSVVSAADVVYGLTALLEMTEYEGTTQMDNFWSAVNALTNRVDLNHGIEHAKTVQVATIDQGSLAKQSKRVHFGKYFMTFDLEDPKDTRKLAHPLALSKLTLFIMDIMLESGKKRKPAVSWARMPGTDRLLVVGVQPRPTLGEATGNQLGILFHRVAEEQGLEYHHDGFETAWIMIKAKDKQNFELALHDASIGRRQRIP
;
A
#
# COMPACT_ATOMS: atom_id res chain seq x y z
N MET A 1 2.29 14.26 -23.15
CA MET A 1 2.94 13.06 -22.59
C MET A 1 1.90 12.38 -21.70
N VAL A 2 1.83 11.04 -21.68
CA VAL A 2 0.81 10.30 -20.90
C VAL A 2 1.38 9.73 -19.60
N VAL A 3 2.70 9.57 -19.53
CA VAL A 3 3.43 9.32 -18.30
C VAL A 3 4.40 10.48 -18.12
N GLU A 4 4.27 11.19 -17.01
CA GLU A 4 5.19 12.28 -16.69
C GLU A 4 6.26 11.78 -15.72
N ARG A 5 7.49 11.74 -16.23
CA ARG A 5 8.65 11.20 -15.51
C ARG A 5 9.40 12.27 -14.74
N ASP A 6 9.28 13.52 -15.19
CA ASP A 6 9.82 14.69 -14.54
C ASP A 6 8.76 15.32 -13.64
N LEU A 7 8.98 15.22 -12.33
CA LEU A 7 8.05 15.73 -11.32
C LEU A 7 7.81 17.24 -11.40
N TYR A 8 8.79 18.01 -11.88
CA TYR A 8 8.60 19.46 -12.10
C TYR A 8 7.64 19.71 -13.27
N GLN A 9 7.83 19.00 -14.38
CA GLN A 9 6.93 19.10 -15.55
C GLN A 9 5.53 18.59 -15.24
N ALA A 10 5.40 17.55 -14.39
CA ALA A 10 4.11 17.06 -13.92
C ALA A 10 3.32 18.15 -13.21
N TYR A 11 3.96 18.84 -12.26
CA TYR A 11 3.30 19.91 -11.53
C TYR A 11 2.95 21.11 -12.42
N ASP A 12 3.85 21.51 -13.33
CA ASP A 12 3.55 22.59 -14.28
C ASP A 12 2.35 22.26 -15.18
N THR A 13 2.26 21.00 -15.63
CA THR A 13 1.13 20.51 -16.43
C THR A 13 -0.16 20.53 -15.62
N ILE A 14 -0.15 20.05 -14.37
CA ILE A 14 -1.31 20.11 -13.46
C ILE A 14 -1.80 21.56 -13.31
N ARG A 15 -0.88 22.48 -13.04
CA ARG A 15 -1.19 23.90 -12.89
C ARG A 15 -1.81 24.50 -14.15
N ASN A 16 -1.21 24.24 -15.32
CA ASN A 16 -1.68 24.77 -16.59
C ASN A 16 -3.07 24.22 -16.95
N GLU A 17 -3.33 22.94 -16.71
CA GLU A 17 -4.64 22.32 -16.95
C GLU A 17 -5.70 22.80 -15.95
N ALA A 18 -5.33 23.03 -14.69
CA ALA A 18 -6.23 23.60 -13.69
C ALA A 18 -6.72 25.01 -14.07
N TYR A 19 -5.85 25.85 -14.65
CA TYR A 19 -6.25 27.18 -15.16
C TYR A 19 -7.05 27.14 -16.48
N ARG A 20 -7.01 26.01 -17.21
CA ARG A 20 -7.80 25.81 -18.43
C ARG A 20 -9.20 25.27 -18.15
N ALA A 21 -9.41 24.66 -16.98
CA ALA A 21 -10.71 24.12 -16.60
C ALA A 21 -11.78 25.21 -16.61
N SER A 22 -12.98 24.91 -17.11
CA SER A 22 -14.07 25.90 -17.28
C SER A 22 -14.45 26.61 -15.98
N SER A 23 -14.30 25.94 -14.85
CA SER A 23 -14.59 26.46 -13.50
C SER A 23 -13.40 27.12 -12.82
N ASN A 24 -12.21 27.15 -13.45
CA ASN A 24 -10.91 27.41 -12.83
C ASN A 24 -10.66 26.58 -11.54
N ASN A 25 -11.33 25.43 -11.40
CA ASN A 25 -11.31 24.63 -10.18
C ASN A 25 -10.78 23.22 -10.44
N LEU A 26 -9.75 22.82 -9.69
CA LEU A 26 -9.21 21.47 -9.72
C LEU A 26 -10.01 20.54 -8.79
N ASN A 27 -10.51 19.42 -9.32
CA ASN A 27 -11.17 18.41 -8.50
C ASN A 27 -10.13 17.41 -7.95
N ILE A 28 -10.06 17.24 -6.64
CA ILE A 28 -9.13 16.33 -5.96
C ILE A 28 -9.90 15.15 -5.42
N TYR A 29 -9.73 13.97 -6.01
CA TYR A 29 -10.20 12.71 -5.48
C TYR A 29 -9.10 12.09 -4.64
N VAL A 30 -9.37 11.82 -3.36
CA VAL A 30 -8.37 11.30 -2.42
C VAL A 30 -8.87 10.02 -1.77
N SER A 31 -8.05 8.97 -1.81
CA SER A 31 -8.38 7.71 -1.16
C SER A 31 -8.61 7.91 0.35
N ALA A 32 -9.76 7.51 0.85
CA ALA A 32 -10.15 7.62 2.26
C ALA A 32 -9.66 6.45 3.12
N ASN A 33 -8.81 5.59 2.57
CA ASN A 33 -8.46 4.30 3.17
C ASN A 33 -7.05 4.26 3.79
N GLU A 34 -6.20 5.28 3.58
CA GLU A 34 -4.78 5.20 3.95
C GLU A 34 -4.26 6.51 4.53
N THR A 35 -3.28 6.42 5.44
CA THR A 35 -2.69 7.61 6.06
C THR A 35 -1.90 8.42 5.03
N ASP A 36 -1.20 7.75 4.10
CA ASP A 36 -0.49 8.39 2.99
C ASP A 36 -1.39 9.37 2.21
N SER A 37 -2.64 9.00 1.96
CA SER A 37 -3.60 9.85 1.25
C SER A 37 -3.89 11.17 1.99
N ILE A 38 -4.00 11.14 3.32
CA ILE A 38 -4.28 12.31 4.16
C ILE A 38 -3.12 13.31 4.07
N VAL A 39 -1.89 12.82 4.22
CA VAL A 39 -0.70 13.68 4.17
C VAL A 39 -0.39 14.14 2.76
N SER A 40 -0.67 13.31 1.74
CA SER A 40 -0.63 13.67 0.32
C SER A 40 -1.57 14.83 0.00
N LEU A 41 -2.79 14.81 0.52
CA LEU A 41 -3.73 15.91 0.36
C LEU A 41 -3.17 17.22 0.94
N ARG A 42 -2.57 17.18 2.14
CA ARG A 42 -1.96 18.38 2.74
C ARG A 42 -0.78 18.91 1.93
N LEU A 43 0.08 18.02 1.44
CA LEU A 43 1.20 18.36 0.56
C LEU A 43 0.72 19.05 -0.73
N LEU A 44 -0.22 18.43 -1.44
CA LEU A 44 -0.75 18.98 -2.69
C LEU A 44 -1.45 20.32 -2.45
N THR A 45 -2.33 20.39 -1.46
CA THR A 45 -3.10 21.62 -1.19
C THR A 45 -2.20 22.78 -0.79
N GLU A 46 -1.08 22.55 -0.13
CA GLU A 46 -0.09 23.60 0.15
C GLU A 46 0.57 24.13 -1.12
N LEU A 47 0.95 23.24 -2.05
CA LEU A 47 1.49 23.65 -3.35
C LEU A 47 0.47 24.47 -4.15
N LEU A 48 -0.78 23.99 -4.24
CA LEU A 48 -1.85 24.66 -4.98
C LEU A 48 -2.17 26.05 -4.41
N LYS A 49 -2.19 26.20 -3.08
CA LYS A 49 -2.37 27.51 -2.42
C LYS A 49 -1.25 28.48 -2.77
N GLY A 50 -0.01 28.00 -2.85
CA GLY A 50 1.14 28.81 -3.25
C GLY A 50 0.98 29.43 -4.65
N ASP A 51 0.26 28.75 -5.54
CA ASP A 51 -0.07 29.22 -6.90
C ASP A 51 -1.51 29.76 -7.03
N THR A 52 -2.24 29.96 -5.92
CA THR A 52 -3.61 30.50 -5.92
C THR A 52 -4.62 29.70 -6.77
N ILE A 53 -4.41 28.40 -6.91
CA ILE A 53 -5.30 27.50 -7.64
C ILE A 53 -6.49 27.13 -6.73
N THR A 54 -7.72 27.35 -7.20
CA THR A 54 -8.93 26.89 -6.49
C THR A 54 -9.13 25.40 -6.70
N TYR A 55 -9.57 24.71 -5.64
CA TYR A 55 -9.77 23.26 -5.68
C TYR A 55 -10.94 22.81 -4.82
N SER A 56 -11.52 21.66 -5.19
CA SER A 56 -12.54 20.93 -4.42
C SER A 56 -12.00 19.56 -4.04
N VAL A 57 -12.22 19.12 -2.80
CA VAL A 57 -11.72 17.84 -2.29
C VAL A 57 -12.88 16.87 -2.12
N PHE A 58 -12.72 15.66 -2.66
CA PHE A 58 -13.66 14.56 -2.62
C PHE A 58 -12.96 13.32 -2.05
N PRO A 59 -13.11 13.04 -0.75
CA PRO A 59 -12.68 11.77 -0.19
C PRO A 59 -13.49 10.63 -0.78
N VAL A 60 -12.81 9.58 -1.22
CA VAL A 60 -13.42 8.44 -1.92
C VAL A 60 -12.91 7.14 -1.34
N SER A 61 -13.81 6.19 -1.12
CA SER A 61 -13.46 4.86 -0.62
C SER A 61 -13.27 3.86 -1.75
N GLY A 62 -13.88 4.18 -2.89
CA GLY A 62 -13.93 3.34 -4.06
C GLY A 62 -14.24 4.05 -5.37
N TYR A 63 -14.32 3.29 -6.45
CA TYR A 63 -14.59 3.83 -7.79
C TYR A 63 -16.05 4.28 -7.94
N GLU A 64 -17.01 3.66 -7.24
CA GLU A 64 -18.40 4.13 -7.26
C GLU A 64 -18.54 5.55 -6.71
N ASP A 65 -17.79 5.90 -5.67
CA ASP A 65 -17.80 7.27 -5.13
C ASP A 65 -17.30 8.27 -6.17
N ILE A 66 -16.21 7.92 -6.87
CA ILE A 66 -15.69 8.75 -7.97
C ILE A 66 -16.75 8.88 -9.08
N GLN A 67 -17.40 7.78 -9.47
CA GLN A 67 -18.44 7.78 -10.51
C GLN A 67 -19.64 8.68 -10.15
N ARG A 68 -20.13 8.61 -8.91
CA ARG A 68 -21.24 9.48 -8.43
C ARG A 68 -20.90 10.96 -8.53
N HIS A 69 -19.63 11.31 -8.39
CA HIS A 69 -19.13 12.67 -8.64
C HIS A 69 -18.83 12.93 -10.13
N ALA A 70 -18.40 11.91 -10.88
CA ALA A 70 -18.07 12.00 -12.29
C ALA A 70 -19.27 12.35 -13.18
N ASP A 71 -20.46 11.81 -12.87
CA ASP A 71 -21.70 12.10 -13.59
C ASP A 71 -22.11 13.59 -13.55
N LYS A 72 -21.54 14.35 -12.60
CA LYS A 72 -21.78 15.79 -12.42
C LYS A 72 -20.72 16.68 -13.08
N GLY A 73 -19.69 16.14 -13.74
CA GLY A 73 -18.68 16.98 -14.44
C GLY A 73 -17.48 16.30 -15.13
N ILE A 74 -17.18 15.02 -14.90
CA ILE A 74 -16.09 14.28 -15.60
C ILE A 74 -16.60 13.61 -16.87
N SER A 75 -17.84 13.12 -16.85
CA SER A 75 -18.47 12.37 -17.96
C SER A 75 -19.14 13.28 -19.01
N GLN A 76 -19.31 14.59 -18.72
CA GLN A 76 -19.97 15.54 -19.62
C GLN A 76 -18.98 16.16 -20.61
N ASN A 77 -19.29 16.12 -21.92
CA ASN A 77 -18.35 16.45 -23.00
C ASN A 77 -18.21 17.96 -23.33
N ASP A 78 -19.02 18.83 -22.72
CA ASP A 78 -19.11 20.22 -23.16
C ASP A 78 -18.09 21.15 -22.47
N GLU A 79 -17.68 20.85 -21.24
CA GLU A 79 -16.77 21.69 -20.44
C GLU A 79 -15.39 21.06 -20.24
N TYR A 80 -14.35 21.90 -20.09
CA TYR A 80 -13.01 21.42 -19.74
C TYR A 80 -12.97 21.11 -18.24
N CYS A 81 -12.67 19.87 -17.89
CA CYS A 81 -12.59 19.39 -16.52
C CYS A 81 -11.16 18.93 -16.21
N CYS A 82 -10.64 19.32 -15.05
CA CYS A 82 -9.34 18.90 -14.57
C CYS A 82 -9.51 18.26 -13.20
N ALA A 83 -8.98 17.04 -13.03
CA ALA A 83 -9.01 16.35 -11.75
C ALA A 83 -7.70 15.62 -11.45
N ILE A 84 -7.45 15.39 -10.17
CA ILE A 84 -6.30 14.63 -9.67
C ILE A 84 -6.78 13.54 -8.72
N LEU A 85 -6.29 12.33 -8.91
CA LEU A 85 -6.53 11.16 -8.08
C LEU A 85 -5.28 10.92 -7.23
N LEU A 86 -5.45 11.01 -5.91
CA LEU A 86 -4.40 10.81 -4.91
C LEU A 86 -4.56 9.44 -4.26
N ASN A 87 -3.53 8.63 -4.46
CA ASN A 87 -3.39 7.28 -3.91
C ASN A 87 -4.55 6.35 -4.31
N CYS A 88 -5.06 6.55 -5.52
CA CYS A 88 -6.08 5.74 -6.17
C CYS A 88 -6.06 5.90 -7.70
N GLY A 89 -6.77 5.00 -8.39
CA GLY A 89 -7.01 5.09 -9.84
C GLY A 89 -5.93 4.50 -10.73
N GLY A 90 -4.80 4.05 -10.17
CA GLY A 90 -3.71 3.47 -10.95
C GLY A 90 -4.02 2.08 -11.51
N THR A 91 -4.87 1.30 -10.86
CA THR A 91 -5.01 -0.16 -11.06
C THR A 91 -6.08 -0.58 -12.08
N GLU A 92 -7.04 0.30 -12.39
CA GLU A 92 -8.15 0.04 -13.32
C GLU A 92 -8.05 0.90 -14.59
N ASP A 93 -8.73 0.49 -15.65
CA ASP A 93 -8.88 1.33 -16.85
C ASP A 93 -9.75 2.55 -16.54
N LEU A 94 -9.14 3.70 -16.25
CA LEU A 94 -9.90 4.88 -15.83
C LEU A 94 -10.80 5.43 -16.94
N ALA A 95 -10.36 5.34 -18.20
CA ALA A 95 -11.14 5.83 -19.33
C ALA A 95 -12.44 5.04 -19.47
N ALA A 96 -12.37 3.71 -19.40
CA ALA A 96 -13.54 2.85 -19.43
C ALA A 96 -14.36 2.91 -18.13
N ARG A 97 -13.70 2.88 -16.98
CA ARG A 97 -14.34 2.81 -15.65
C ARG A 97 -15.11 4.08 -15.32
N LEU A 98 -14.58 5.26 -15.65
CA LEU A 98 -15.20 6.54 -15.31
C LEU A 98 -15.93 7.19 -16.49
N ASN A 99 -15.91 6.57 -17.68
CA ASN A 99 -16.51 7.12 -18.91
C ASN A 99 -16.06 8.58 -19.16
N ILE A 100 -14.75 8.80 -19.17
CA ILE A 100 -14.15 10.13 -19.16
C ILE A 100 -14.50 10.89 -20.46
N GLY A 101 -15.02 12.12 -20.34
CA GLY A 101 -15.32 12.99 -21.47
C GLY A 101 -14.08 13.54 -22.18
N ALA A 102 -14.16 13.82 -23.49
CA ALA A 102 -13.00 14.16 -24.34
C ALA A 102 -12.24 15.44 -23.91
N LYS A 103 -12.88 16.31 -23.12
CA LYS A 103 -12.29 17.55 -22.57
C LYS A 103 -11.86 17.43 -21.12
N THR A 104 -11.75 16.21 -20.59
CA THR A 104 -11.35 15.96 -19.22
C THR A 104 -9.92 15.42 -19.14
N THR A 105 -9.11 16.01 -18.26
CA THR A 105 -7.76 15.55 -17.93
C THR A 105 -7.73 15.06 -16.48
N LEU A 106 -7.33 13.80 -16.27
CA LEU A 106 -7.14 13.16 -14.97
C LEU A 106 -5.65 12.96 -14.71
N PHE A 107 -5.15 13.50 -13.60
CA PHE A 107 -3.81 13.21 -13.10
C PHE A 107 -3.88 12.10 -12.05
N VAL A 108 -2.98 11.12 -12.12
CA VAL A 108 -2.94 9.99 -11.17
C VAL A 108 -1.60 9.98 -10.47
N ILE A 109 -1.62 10.14 -9.15
CA ILE A 109 -0.46 9.92 -8.27
C ILE A 109 -0.84 8.79 -7.34
N ASP A 110 -0.44 7.57 -7.68
CA ASP A 110 -0.89 6.37 -6.98
C ASP A 110 0.27 5.46 -6.60
N SER A 111 0.21 4.91 -5.39
CA SER A 111 1.18 3.92 -4.90
C SER A 111 0.78 2.49 -5.28
N HIS A 112 -0.49 2.22 -5.61
CA HIS A 112 -0.95 0.86 -5.92
C HIS A 112 -0.35 0.34 -7.24
N ARG A 113 0.01 -0.95 -7.26
CA ARG A 113 0.59 -1.66 -8.41
C ARG A 113 -0.05 -3.05 -8.58
N PRO A 114 -0.02 -3.62 -9.80
CA PRO A 114 0.44 -3.04 -11.06
C PRO A 114 -0.47 -1.91 -11.57
N LEU A 115 0.10 -0.97 -12.32
CA LEU A 115 -0.65 0.07 -13.00
C LEU A 115 -1.41 -0.52 -14.20
N HIS A 116 -2.60 -0.04 -14.51
CA HIS A 116 -3.33 -0.49 -15.68
C HIS A 116 -2.63 0.00 -16.97
N LEU A 117 -2.33 -0.93 -17.90
CA LEU A 117 -1.53 -0.62 -19.10
C LEU A 117 -2.18 0.44 -20.00
N HIS A 118 -3.52 0.50 -20.06
CA HIS A 118 -4.21 1.52 -20.83
C HIS A 118 -4.00 2.93 -20.26
N ASN A 119 -3.85 3.08 -18.94
CA ASN A 119 -3.56 4.38 -18.32
C ASN A 119 -2.15 4.89 -18.66
N LEU A 120 -1.23 3.98 -19.00
CA LEU A 120 0.14 4.30 -19.37
C LEU A 120 0.32 4.51 -20.88
N SER A 121 -0.69 4.18 -21.69
CA SER A 121 -0.61 4.22 -23.15
C SER A 121 -0.58 5.65 -23.68
N SER A 122 0.35 5.95 -24.60
CA SER A 122 0.43 7.26 -25.26
C SER A 122 -0.85 7.70 -25.99
N LYS A 123 -1.79 6.78 -26.25
CA LYS A 123 -3.08 7.09 -26.86
C LYS A 123 -4.15 7.53 -25.86
N ASN A 124 -4.01 7.18 -24.58
CA ASN A 124 -4.88 7.68 -23.54
C ASN A 124 -4.48 9.11 -23.16
N LYS A 125 -4.97 10.09 -23.93
CA LYS A 125 -4.62 11.51 -23.72
C LYS A 125 -5.29 12.14 -22.51
N GLN A 126 -6.31 11.49 -21.96
CA GLN A 126 -7.14 12.00 -20.88
C GLN A 126 -6.57 11.66 -19.50
N VAL A 127 -5.75 10.61 -19.40
CA VAL A 127 -5.12 10.19 -18.14
C VAL A 127 -3.63 10.51 -18.20
N VAL A 128 -3.11 11.14 -17.15
CA VAL A 128 -1.69 11.41 -16.98
C VAL A 128 -1.23 10.77 -15.69
N VAL A 129 -0.46 9.69 -15.80
CA VAL A 129 0.08 8.99 -14.63
C VAL A 129 1.43 9.59 -14.26
N VAL A 130 1.57 10.04 -13.02
CA VAL A 130 2.87 10.46 -12.47
C VAL A 130 3.62 9.21 -12.06
N TYR A 131 4.63 8.84 -12.85
CA TYR A 131 5.47 7.67 -12.63
C TYR A 131 6.90 8.06 -12.96
N ASN A 132 7.69 8.33 -11.91
CA ASN A 132 9.00 8.97 -12.09
C ASN A 132 10.09 7.96 -12.49
N GLU A 133 11.26 8.47 -12.88
CA GLU A 133 12.37 7.61 -13.31
C GLU A 133 12.89 6.68 -12.22
N ASP A 134 12.86 7.13 -10.95
CA ASP A 134 13.26 6.30 -9.83
C ASP A 134 12.28 5.13 -9.60
N ASP A 135 10.98 5.31 -9.87
CA ASP A 135 9.97 4.25 -9.80
C ASP A 135 10.20 3.19 -10.90
N ALA A 136 10.76 3.61 -12.04
CA ALA A 136 11.14 2.73 -13.15
C ALA A 136 12.48 2.02 -12.92
N ALA A 137 13.40 2.64 -12.17
CA ALA A 137 14.70 2.08 -11.79
C ALA A 137 14.60 1.12 -10.59
N ASP A 138 13.50 1.16 -9.86
CA ASP A 138 13.25 0.28 -8.73
C ASP A 138 13.05 -1.16 -9.19
N GLN A 139 14.01 -2.03 -8.87
CA GLN A 139 14.04 -3.44 -9.27
C GLN A 139 12.79 -4.23 -8.84
N ASP A 140 12.15 -3.86 -7.73
CA ASP A 140 10.95 -4.53 -7.22
C ASP A 140 9.70 -4.10 -8.02
N ASN A 141 9.73 -2.89 -8.59
CA ASN A 141 8.68 -2.32 -9.44
C ASN A 141 8.94 -2.52 -10.95
N ALA A 142 10.16 -2.94 -11.33
CA ALA A 142 10.56 -3.05 -12.71
C ALA A 142 9.90 -4.23 -13.43
N TYR A 143 9.32 -3.93 -14.59
CA TYR A 143 8.87 -4.92 -15.55
C TYR A 143 9.81 -4.87 -16.76
N PRO A 144 10.62 -5.91 -16.99
CA PRO A 144 11.34 -6.05 -18.25
C PRO A 144 10.34 -5.91 -19.39
N GLU A 145 10.64 -5.05 -20.37
CA GLU A 145 9.78 -4.83 -21.57
C GLU A 145 8.45 -4.09 -21.33
N LEU A 146 8.25 -3.42 -20.18
CA LEU A 146 7.05 -2.62 -19.92
C LEU A 146 6.72 -1.62 -21.04
N ALA A 147 7.75 -0.99 -21.61
CA ALA A 147 7.58 -0.04 -22.72
C ALA A 147 6.98 -0.71 -23.97
N ASP A 148 7.41 -1.94 -24.28
CA ASP A 148 6.85 -2.72 -25.39
C ASP A 148 5.42 -3.17 -25.10
N LEU A 149 5.15 -3.54 -23.86
CA LEU A 149 3.82 -3.95 -23.40
C LEU A 149 2.80 -2.81 -23.50
N ILE A 150 3.18 -1.60 -23.07
CA ILE A 150 2.39 -0.37 -23.15
C ILE A 150 2.14 0.02 -24.61
N ARG A 151 3.18 -0.01 -25.46
CA ARG A 151 3.06 0.35 -26.88
C ARG A 151 2.04 -0.53 -27.62
N ARG A 152 1.91 -1.79 -27.20
CA ARG A 152 1.05 -2.80 -27.82
C ARG A 152 -0.32 -2.96 -27.14
N SER A 153 -0.54 -2.41 -25.94
CA SER A 153 -1.84 -2.45 -25.25
C SER A 153 -2.89 -1.49 -25.82
N ASP A 154 -2.85 -1.31 -27.13
CA ASP A 154 -3.49 -0.23 -27.86
C ASP A 154 -4.66 -0.80 -28.68
N PRO A 155 -5.91 -0.37 -28.43
CA PRO A 155 -7.09 -0.94 -29.09
C PRO A 155 -7.12 -0.73 -30.61
N ALA A 156 -6.40 0.25 -31.16
CA ALA A 156 -6.31 0.40 -32.62
C ALA A 156 -5.34 -0.59 -33.29
N SER A 157 -4.59 -1.38 -32.51
CA SER A 157 -3.82 -2.52 -33.05
C SER A 157 -4.69 -3.77 -33.28
N ASP A 158 -5.87 -3.84 -32.66
CA ASP A 158 -6.88 -4.87 -32.93
C ASP A 158 -7.78 -4.52 -34.14
N ASN A 159 -7.84 -3.25 -34.56
CA ASN A 159 -8.63 -2.83 -35.74
C ASN A 159 -8.00 -3.20 -37.09
N ASP A 160 -6.83 -3.83 -37.10
CA ASP A 160 -6.22 -4.45 -38.29
C ASP A 160 -6.36 -5.99 -38.24
N LEU A 161 -7.21 -6.52 -37.32
CA LEU A 161 -7.28 -7.94 -36.95
C LEU A 161 -8.72 -8.52 -36.89
N THR A 162 -9.73 -7.85 -37.46
CA THR A 162 -11.11 -8.39 -37.53
C THR A 162 -11.54 -8.90 -38.91
N GLU A 163 -10.60 -9.19 -39.81
CA GLU A 163 -10.87 -9.98 -41.02
C GLU A 163 -10.02 -11.25 -40.94
N ASP A 164 -10.63 -12.40 -41.24
CA ASP A 164 -10.11 -13.78 -41.19
C ASP A 164 -10.51 -14.62 -39.95
N GLU A 165 -11.75 -14.47 -39.47
CA GLU A 165 -12.52 -15.66 -39.08
C GLU A 165 -13.20 -16.19 -40.34
N ASP A 166 -12.55 -17.14 -41.03
CA ASP A 166 -13.16 -18.22 -41.83
C ASP A 166 -12.11 -18.81 -42.79
N GLU A 167 -11.34 -19.79 -42.33
CA GLU A 167 -11.03 -20.96 -43.17
C GLU A 167 -10.93 -22.19 -42.27
N GLU A 168 -12.02 -22.96 -42.26
CA GLU A 168 -11.98 -24.36 -41.92
C GLU A 168 -10.92 -25.06 -42.80
N ALA A 169 -9.96 -25.71 -42.15
CA ALA A 169 -9.27 -26.83 -42.76
C ALA A 169 -9.37 -28.01 -41.81
N SER A 170 -10.48 -28.72 -41.93
CA SER A 170 -10.58 -30.12 -41.59
C SER A 170 -9.49 -30.91 -42.33
N SER A 171 -8.68 -31.65 -41.59
CA SER A 171 -8.18 -32.95 -42.04
C SER A 171 -7.74 -33.75 -40.82
N SER A 172 -8.71 -34.47 -40.28
CA SER A 172 -8.47 -35.71 -39.56
C SER A 172 -7.82 -36.71 -40.53
N GLU A 173 -6.73 -37.36 -40.16
CA GLU A 173 -6.74 -38.72 -39.62
C GLU A 173 -5.32 -39.28 -39.48
N SER A 174 -5.24 -40.14 -38.46
CA SER A 174 -4.15 -41.01 -38.04
C SER A 174 -3.73 -42.02 -39.12
N ASP A 175 -2.49 -42.53 -39.07
CA ASP A 175 -2.17 -43.93 -38.75
C ASP A 175 -0.69 -44.27 -39.05
N ASP A 176 -0.16 -45.17 -38.23
CA ASP A 176 1.20 -45.70 -38.19
C ASP A 176 1.44 -46.77 -39.27
N GLY A 177 2.70 -47.02 -39.69
CA GLY A 177 3.00 -48.26 -40.43
C GLY A 177 4.29 -48.36 -41.25
N TYR A 178 5.25 -49.10 -40.68
CA TYR A 178 6.51 -49.68 -41.17
C TYR A 178 6.74 -50.05 -42.67
N ALA A 179 8.03 -49.90 -43.05
CA ALA A 179 8.92 -50.79 -43.85
C ALA A 179 9.11 -50.64 -45.39
N SER A 180 10.33 -50.18 -45.73
CA SER A 180 11.37 -50.79 -46.60
C SER A 180 11.43 -50.64 -48.14
N SER A 181 12.68 -50.37 -48.57
CA SER A 181 13.41 -50.65 -49.83
C SER A 181 13.48 -49.61 -50.97
N ASP A 182 14.69 -49.04 -51.06
CA ASP A 182 15.61 -48.92 -52.21
C ASP A 182 15.14 -48.39 -53.57
N HIS A 183 15.67 -47.22 -53.99
CA HIS A 183 16.82 -47.17 -54.91
C HIS A 183 17.38 -45.76 -55.15
N GLU A 184 18.67 -45.78 -55.51
CA GLU A 184 19.75 -44.80 -55.58
C GLU A 184 19.60 -43.55 -56.49
N GLY A 185 20.10 -42.42 -55.95
CA GLY A 185 20.99 -41.44 -56.61
C GLY A 185 20.35 -40.22 -57.31
N PRO A 186 21.11 -39.15 -57.61
CA PRO A 186 22.20 -38.49 -56.88
C PRO A 186 21.89 -36.98 -56.64
N SER A 187 22.87 -36.23 -56.10
CA SER A 187 23.10 -34.78 -56.29
C SER A 187 22.88 -33.81 -55.12
N HIS A 188 23.98 -33.10 -54.85
CA HIS A 188 24.10 -31.71 -54.39
C HIS A 188 23.15 -31.17 -53.31
N ARG A 189 23.72 -30.95 -52.12
CA ARG A 189 23.27 -29.94 -51.15
C ARG A 189 23.07 -28.58 -51.85
N PRO A 190 21.86 -27.99 -51.82
CA PRO A 190 21.73 -26.55 -51.91
C PRO A 190 21.70 -25.99 -50.50
N GLU A 191 22.59 -25.04 -50.23
CA GLU A 191 22.62 -24.23 -49.03
C GLU A 191 21.23 -23.68 -48.69
N LYS A 192 20.88 -23.73 -47.40
CA LYS A 192 19.69 -23.07 -46.85
C LYS A 192 19.77 -21.57 -47.16
N ARG A 193 19.14 -21.16 -48.26
CA ARG A 193 18.92 -19.75 -48.61
C ARG A 193 18.18 -19.08 -47.45
N ARG A 194 18.89 -18.23 -46.70
CA ARG A 194 18.31 -17.19 -45.84
C ARG A 194 17.29 -16.43 -46.70
N ARG A 195 16.00 -16.59 -46.39
CA ARG A 195 14.94 -15.85 -47.08
C ARG A 195 15.15 -14.36 -46.80
N LYS A 196 15.41 -13.63 -47.87
CA LYS A 196 15.56 -12.17 -47.90
C LYS A 196 14.28 -11.52 -47.40
N VAL A 197 14.43 -10.63 -46.44
CA VAL A 197 13.46 -9.58 -46.10
C VAL A 197 13.37 -8.65 -47.33
N GLY A 198 12.18 -8.56 -47.93
CA GLY A 198 11.91 -7.58 -48.99
C GLY A 198 11.70 -6.18 -48.40
N PRO A 199 12.02 -5.10 -49.15
CA PRO A 199 11.76 -3.73 -48.74
C PRO A 199 10.26 -3.44 -48.93
N GLY A 200 9.48 -3.73 -47.90
CA GLY A 200 8.03 -3.63 -47.88
C GLY A 200 7.53 -4.47 -46.72
N GLY A 201 7.61 -3.92 -45.51
CA GLY A 201 7.50 -4.63 -44.24
C GLY A 201 6.10 -5.13 -43.91
N THR A 202 5.57 -6.08 -44.68
CA THR A 202 4.44 -6.90 -44.26
C THR A 202 4.98 -8.15 -43.57
N PHE A 203 4.89 -8.20 -42.24
CA PHE A 203 5.17 -9.41 -41.47
C PHE A 203 4.30 -10.55 -42.01
N SER A 204 4.90 -11.75 -42.18
CA SER A 204 4.15 -12.96 -42.53
C SER A 204 3.04 -13.22 -41.49
N PRO A 205 1.85 -13.72 -41.87
CA PRO A 205 0.74 -13.97 -40.93
C PRO A 205 1.13 -14.84 -39.72
N VAL A 206 2.03 -15.81 -39.91
CA VAL A 206 2.58 -16.67 -38.85
C VAL A 206 3.44 -15.88 -37.84
N GLY A 207 4.15 -14.85 -38.30
CA GLY A 207 4.94 -13.96 -37.45
C GLY A 207 4.05 -13.08 -36.56
N ARG A 208 2.98 -12.51 -37.13
CA ARG A 208 2.01 -11.69 -36.38
C ARG A 208 1.28 -12.50 -35.31
N ARG A 209 0.87 -13.75 -35.63
CA ARG A 209 0.23 -14.65 -34.66
C ARG A 209 1.14 -14.99 -33.48
N LYS A 210 2.43 -15.28 -33.73
CA LYS A 210 3.41 -15.55 -32.67
C LYS A 210 3.65 -14.33 -31.80
N GLU A 211 3.74 -13.14 -32.40
CA GLU A 211 3.92 -11.88 -31.68
C GLU A 211 2.69 -11.54 -30.80
N ARG A 212 1.46 -11.79 -31.29
CA ARG A 212 0.23 -11.63 -30.50
C ARG A 212 0.18 -12.58 -29.31
N GLN A 213 0.54 -13.84 -29.52
CA GLN A 213 0.61 -14.83 -28.44
C GLN A 213 1.62 -14.44 -27.37
N GLU A 214 2.80 -13.97 -27.80
CA GLU A 214 3.85 -13.49 -26.89
C GLU A 214 3.38 -12.26 -26.10
N TRP A 215 2.74 -11.28 -26.76
CA TRP A 215 2.19 -10.12 -26.06
C TRP A 215 1.11 -10.49 -25.05
N GLN A 216 0.18 -11.41 -25.40
CA GLN A 216 -0.84 -11.89 -24.47
C GLN A 216 -0.22 -12.62 -23.28
N ARG A 217 0.84 -13.40 -23.50
CA ARG A 217 1.61 -14.07 -22.44
C ARG A 217 2.22 -13.03 -21.50
N GLN A 218 2.93 -12.05 -22.04
CA GLN A 218 3.56 -10.97 -21.26
C GLN A 218 2.53 -10.13 -20.49
N LYS A 219 1.39 -9.80 -21.10
CA LYS A 219 0.28 -9.10 -20.44
C LYS A 219 -0.29 -9.92 -19.29
N SER A 220 -0.50 -11.22 -19.52
CA SER A 220 -0.96 -12.13 -18.47
C SER A 220 0.04 -12.20 -17.31
N GLU A 221 1.34 -12.29 -17.60
CA GLU A 221 2.41 -12.30 -16.60
C GLU A 221 2.49 -10.99 -15.80
N TYR A 222 2.28 -9.85 -16.47
CA TYR A 222 2.24 -8.54 -15.83
C TYR A 222 1.18 -8.47 -14.73
N TYR A 223 -0.08 -8.80 -15.05
CA TYR A 223 -1.18 -8.78 -14.08
C TYR A 223 -1.15 -9.98 -13.12
N ALA A 224 -0.55 -11.10 -13.51
CA ALA A 224 -0.41 -12.27 -12.65
C ALA A 224 0.54 -12.04 -11.47
N ARG A 225 1.37 -10.98 -11.47
CA ARG A 225 2.22 -10.66 -10.31
C ARG A 225 1.43 -10.40 -9.03
N GLY A 226 0.14 -10.05 -9.11
CA GLY A 226 -0.67 -9.71 -7.94
C GLY A 226 -0.51 -8.25 -7.53
N SER A 227 -1.28 -7.80 -6.54
CA SER A 227 -1.26 -6.42 -6.06
C SER A 227 -0.12 -6.15 -5.08
N PHE A 228 0.56 -5.03 -5.25
CA PHE A 228 1.63 -4.57 -4.37
C PHE A 228 1.68 -3.05 -4.36
N TYR A 229 2.62 -2.50 -3.62
CA TYR A 229 2.79 -1.06 -3.47
C TYR A 229 4.12 -0.62 -4.07
N GLY A 230 4.07 0.47 -4.83
CA GLY A 230 5.21 1.27 -5.21
C GLY A 230 5.46 2.38 -4.17
N ARG A 231 6.13 3.44 -4.60
CA ARG A 231 6.46 4.58 -3.75
C ARG A 231 5.21 5.27 -3.17
N ALA A 232 5.30 5.70 -1.91
CA ALA A 232 4.29 6.50 -1.24
C ALA A 232 3.95 7.78 -2.03
N CYS A 233 2.66 8.08 -2.15
CA CYS A 233 2.13 9.25 -2.84
C CYS A 233 2.65 10.56 -2.20
N GLY A 234 2.70 10.63 -0.88
CA GLY A 234 3.18 11.80 -0.14
C GLY A 234 4.66 12.06 -0.37
N LEU A 235 5.47 11.02 -0.51
CA LEU A 235 6.89 11.19 -0.85
C LEU A 235 7.06 11.78 -2.25
N THR A 236 6.28 11.32 -3.23
CA THR A 236 6.29 11.85 -4.59
C THR A 236 5.92 13.33 -4.63
N LEU A 237 4.87 13.74 -3.90
CA LEU A 237 4.46 15.14 -3.79
C LEU A 237 5.50 16.01 -3.04
N TYR A 238 6.15 15.47 -2.02
CA TYR A 238 7.24 16.16 -1.35
C TYR A 238 8.43 16.40 -2.27
N ARG A 239 8.81 15.41 -3.08
CA ARG A 239 9.85 15.56 -4.11
C ARG A 239 9.49 16.60 -5.17
N MET A 240 8.22 16.68 -5.58
CA MET A 240 7.73 17.80 -6.40
C MET A 240 7.98 19.15 -5.70
N ALA A 241 7.60 19.27 -4.44
CA ALA A 241 7.81 20.49 -3.66
C ALA A 241 9.30 20.86 -3.53
N HIS A 242 10.17 19.86 -3.38
CA HIS A 242 11.62 20.01 -3.35
C HIS A 242 12.16 20.57 -4.67
N LEU A 243 11.77 19.99 -5.81
CA LEU A 243 12.18 20.50 -7.14
C LEU A 243 11.69 21.91 -7.42
N LEU A 244 10.56 22.31 -6.84
CA LEU A 244 10.02 23.67 -6.93
C LEU A 244 10.70 24.66 -5.96
N ASN A 245 11.64 24.21 -5.11
CA ASN A 245 12.21 24.97 -3.99
C ASN A 245 11.14 25.53 -3.03
N ARG A 246 10.08 24.78 -2.79
CA ARG A 246 8.93 25.15 -1.94
C ARG A 246 8.80 24.27 -0.70
N THR A 247 9.91 23.73 -0.20
CA THR A 247 9.94 22.85 0.97
C THR A 247 9.76 23.62 2.28
N LYS A 248 8.95 23.05 3.17
CA LYS A 248 8.78 23.47 4.57
C LYS A 248 8.95 22.25 5.46
N ASN A 249 9.33 22.43 6.72
CA ASN A 249 9.43 21.33 7.68
C ASN A 249 8.12 20.55 7.80
N GLU A 250 6.98 21.23 7.77
CA GLU A 250 5.67 20.58 7.79
C GLU A 250 5.48 19.61 6.60
N LEU A 251 5.94 20.00 5.40
CA LEU A 251 5.85 19.15 4.21
C LEU A 251 6.82 17.96 4.30
N LEU A 252 8.03 18.17 4.83
CA LEU A 252 8.97 17.10 5.12
C LEU A 252 8.39 16.11 6.14
N TRP A 253 7.73 16.61 7.19
CA TRP A 253 7.04 15.79 8.17
C TRP A 253 5.93 14.93 7.56
N TYR A 254 5.14 15.49 6.65
CA TYR A 254 4.12 14.75 5.91
C TYR A 254 4.70 13.66 5.01
N ALA A 255 5.85 13.91 4.36
CA ALA A 255 6.56 12.90 3.59
C ALA A 255 7.05 11.73 4.47
N ILE A 256 7.59 12.06 5.65
CA ILE A 256 8.00 11.07 6.66
C ILE A 256 6.81 10.20 7.09
N ILE A 257 5.66 10.81 7.40
CA ILE A 257 4.45 10.05 7.78
C ILE A 257 4.01 9.12 6.65
N ALA A 258 4.02 9.57 5.38
CA ALA A 258 3.63 8.77 4.23
C ALA A 258 4.48 7.50 4.08
N VAL A 259 5.80 7.62 4.24
CA VAL A 259 6.73 6.48 4.12
C VAL A 259 6.60 5.55 5.34
N THR A 260 6.43 6.11 6.53
CA THR A 260 6.19 5.33 7.76
C THR A 260 4.85 4.57 7.69
N ASP A 261 3.83 5.11 7.03
CA ASP A 261 2.54 4.43 6.79
C ASP A 261 2.74 3.13 6.00
N GLN A 262 3.47 3.18 4.89
CA GLN A 262 3.77 1.99 4.09
C GLN A 262 4.60 0.96 4.87
N PHE A 263 5.56 1.40 5.69
CA PHE A 263 6.40 0.51 6.48
C PHE A 263 5.63 -0.19 7.61
N ILE A 264 4.86 0.55 8.41
CA ILE A 264 4.10 0.00 9.54
C ILE A 264 3.01 -0.97 9.09
N HIS A 265 2.40 -0.73 7.93
CA HIS A 265 1.41 -1.62 7.35
C HIS A 265 2.02 -2.77 6.53
N GLU A 266 3.35 -2.98 6.63
CA GLU A 266 4.09 -4.07 5.97
C GLU A 266 3.92 -4.07 4.43
N ARG A 267 3.73 -2.88 3.84
CA ARG A 267 3.65 -2.65 2.38
C ARG A 267 5.01 -2.34 1.76
N LEU A 268 5.99 -1.98 2.59
CA LEU A 268 7.36 -1.64 2.21
C LEU A 268 8.35 -2.52 2.97
N THR A 269 9.40 -3.02 2.31
CA THR A 269 10.44 -3.79 3.00
C THR A 269 11.30 -2.88 3.89
N LEU A 270 11.97 -3.46 4.89
CA LEU A 270 12.86 -2.72 5.78
C LEU A 270 14.00 -2.06 5.01
N GLU A 271 14.59 -2.75 4.04
CA GLU A 271 15.71 -2.26 3.25
C GLU A 271 15.30 -1.04 2.42
N ARG A 272 14.10 -1.08 1.82
CA ARG A 272 13.57 0.05 1.04
C ARG A 272 13.20 1.23 1.93
N TYR A 273 12.59 0.95 3.07
CA TYR A 273 12.32 1.97 4.08
C TYR A 273 13.62 2.68 4.50
N GLN A 274 14.68 1.92 4.81
CA GLN A 274 15.98 2.49 5.19
C GLN A 274 16.61 3.35 4.09
N GLN A 275 16.50 2.95 2.81
CA GLN A 275 16.98 3.76 1.69
C GLN A 275 16.32 5.14 1.67
N VAL A 276 15.00 5.18 1.79
CA VAL A 276 14.23 6.42 1.80
C VAL A 276 14.50 7.26 3.06
N VAL A 277 14.63 6.62 4.22
CA VAL A 277 14.97 7.30 5.48
C VAL A 277 16.33 8.00 5.39
N ILE A 278 17.34 7.39 4.76
CA ILE A 278 18.65 8.02 4.55
C ILE A 278 18.53 9.29 3.69
N GLU A 279 17.65 9.31 2.70
CA GLU A 279 17.39 10.50 1.89
C GLU A 279 16.71 11.60 2.71
N LEU A 280 15.62 11.26 3.41
CA LEU A 280 14.87 12.21 4.23
C LEU A 280 15.70 12.74 5.41
N GLU A 281 16.62 11.94 5.96
CA GLU A 281 17.51 12.38 7.04
C GLU A 281 18.45 13.50 6.57
N LYS A 282 18.94 13.46 5.33
CA LYS A 282 19.71 14.57 4.75
C LYS A 282 18.86 15.83 4.64
N ASP A 283 17.60 15.70 4.22
CA ASP A 283 16.68 16.84 4.14
C ASP A 283 16.39 17.42 5.53
N VAL A 284 16.28 16.57 6.56
CA VAL A 284 16.12 16.99 7.96
C VAL A 284 17.36 17.71 8.48
N GLU A 285 18.56 17.25 8.14
CA GLU A 285 19.82 17.92 8.52
C GLU A 285 19.92 19.31 7.92
N ILE A 286 19.59 19.45 6.63
CA ILE A 286 19.55 20.74 5.92
C ILE A 286 18.52 21.67 6.56
N ALA A 287 17.29 21.19 6.77
CA ALA A 287 16.23 21.96 7.40
C ALA A 287 16.59 22.40 8.84
N SER A 288 17.23 21.52 9.61
CA SER A 288 17.66 21.81 10.98
C SER A 288 18.76 22.86 11.04
N ALA A 289 19.68 22.87 10.06
CA ALA A 289 20.72 23.88 9.98
C ALA A 289 20.11 25.28 9.74
N ASP A 290 19.15 25.38 8.82
CA ASP A 290 18.42 26.62 8.53
C ASP A 290 17.58 27.08 9.73
N ASP A 291 16.91 26.15 10.41
CA ASP A 291 16.09 26.45 11.58
C ASP A 291 16.91 26.93 12.77
N ASN A 292 18.08 26.35 13.05
CA ASN A 292 18.92 26.80 14.16
C ASN A 292 19.39 28.24 13.98
N VAL A 293 19.49 28.72 12.74
CA VAL A 293 19.81 30.13 12.42
C VAL A 293 18.59 31.02 12.59
N ARG A 294 17.41 30.60 12.10
CA ARG A 294 16.18 31.41 12.11
C ARG A 294 15.45 31.42 13.44
N ASN A 295 15.39 30.26 14.10
CA ASN A 295 14.63 29.96 15.30
C ASN A 295 15.51 29.22 16.32
N PRO A 296 16.45 29.92 16.98
CA PRO A 296 17.37 29.29 17.92
C PRO A 296 16.60 28.64 19.08
N SER A 297 16.95 27.39 19.38
CA SER A 297 16.33 26.63 20.49
C SER A 297 16.70 27.18 21.87
N HIS A 298 17.71 28.03 21.95
CA HIS A 298 18.17 28.65 23.20
C HIS A 298 18.59 30.10 22.95
N VAL A 299 18.27 30.98 23.90
CA VAL A 299 18.79 32.34 23.95
C VAL A 299 19.68 32.47 25.19
N ILE A 300 20.86 33.04 25.00
CA ILE A 300 21.77 33.39 26.08
C ILE A 300 21.50 34.86 26.43
N LEU A 301 21.07 35.10 27.66
CA LEU A 301 20.88 36.46 28.19
C LEU A 301 22.24 37.13 28.51
N GLU A 302 22.23 38.45 28.70
CA GLU A 302 23.43 39.25 28.99
C GLU A 302 24.19 38.80 30.26
N ASP A 303 23.49 38.17 31.20
CA ASP A 303 24.02 37.59 32.44
C ASP A 303 24.53 36.14 32.28
N GLY A 304 24.49 35.59 31.06
CA GLY A 304 24.95 34.24 30.74
C GLY A 304 23.91 33.14 30.96
N ILE A 305 22.67 33.48 31.35
CA ILE A 305 21.60 32.50 31.55
C ILE A 305 21.10 31.98 30.20
N ARG A 306 21.07 30.65 30.04
CA ARG A 306 20.52 29.95 28.87
C ARG A 306 19.03 29.66 29.06
N ILE A 307 18.18 30.31 28.28
CA ILE A 307 16.73 30.06 28.25
C ILE A 307 16.40 29.21 27.04
N ARG A 308 15.72 28.08 27.25
CA ARG A 308 15.18 27.24 26.16
C ARG A 308 13.95 27.90 25.55
N ILE A 309 13.94 27.99 24.22
CA ILE A 309 12.78 28.40 23.42
C ILE A 309 12.03 27.14 22.99
N GLY A 310 10.70 27.23 22.93
CA GLY A 310 9.86 26.16 22.43
C GLY A 310 10.17 25.86 20.96
N ASP A 311 10.26 24.57 20.63
CA ASP A 311 10.58 24.11 19.30
C ASP A 311 9.39 24.37 18.35
N PHE A 312 9.65 24.83 17.13
CA PHE A 312 8.59 25.01 16.14
C PHE A 312 8.76 23.99 15.01
N HIS A 313 8.00 22.90 15.08
CA HIS A 313 8.04 21.83 14.07
C HIS A 313 9.45 21.30 13.79
N ARG A 314 10.28 21.14 14.84
CA ARG A 314 11.62 20.59 14.69
C ARG A 314 11.53 19.08 14.50
N ILE A 315 12.13 18.58 13.42
CA ILE A 315 12.21 17.15 13.12
C ILE A 315 13.58 16.64 13.56
N THR A 316 13.61 15.47 14.19
CA THR A 316 14.86 14.81 14.59
C THR A 316 14.82 13.34 14.19
N ALA A 317 15.88 12.87 13.55
CA ALA A 317 16.06 11.45 13.26
C ALA A 317 16.55 10.70 14.51
N GLU A 318 15.89 9.59 14.84
CA GLU A 318 16.19 8.78 16.02
C GLU A 318 15.91 7.30 15.77
N ASP A 319 16.69 6.40 16.39
CA ASP A 319 16.36 4.98 16.35
C ASP A 319 15.26 4.70 17.37
N GLU A 320 14.11 4.29 16.86
CA GLU A 320 12.93 4.01 17.66
C GLU A 320 12.74 2.50 17.83
N PRO A 321 12.34 2.06 19.03
CA PRO A 321 12.00 0.67 19.21
C PRO A 321 10.66 0.38 18.51
N ARG A 322 10.49 -0.84 17.99
CA ARG A 322 9.26 -1.40 17.39
C ARG A 322 8.19 -1.65 18.47
N LEU A 323 7.93 -0.61 19.25
CA LEU A 323 7.03 -0.56 20.38
C LEU A 323 5.89 0.41 20.08
N MET A 324 4.70 -0.14 19.89
CA MET A 324 3.49 0.62 19.57
C MET A 324 3.13 1.57 20.71
N LEU A 325 3.00 2.86 20.39
CA LEU A 325 2.43 3.88 21.27
C LEU A 325 3.15 4.02 22.62
N MET A 326 4.47 3.79 22.66
CA MET A 326 5.27 3.81 23.89
C MET A 326 5.05 5.10 24.68
N ARG A 327 5.03 6.26 24.01
CA ARG A 327 4.86 7.57 24.65
C ARG A 327 3.44 7.84 25.14
N HIS A 328 2.46 7.10 24.63
CA HIS A 328 1.04 7.31 24.92
C HIS A 328 0.47 6.24 25.86
N TRP A 329 1.24 5.22 26.21
CA TRP A 329 0.79 4.11 27.03
C TRP A 329 1.70 3.90 28.25
N THR A 330 1.51 2.78 28.95
CA THR A 330 2.50 2.31 29.93
C THR A 330 3.59 1.57 29.16
N LEU A 331 4.83 1.61 29.65
CA LEU A 331 5.93 0.88 29.01
C LEU A 331 5.60 -0.63 28.94
N TYR A 332 5.02 -1.18 30.00
CA TYR A 332 4.61 -2.58 30.05
C TYR A 332 3.61 -2.92 28.93
N ASN A 333 2.55 -2.14 28.77
CA ASN A 333 1.54 -2.43 27.75
C ASN A 333 2.07 -2.21 26.34
N SER A 334 2.87 -1.16 26.12
CA SER A 334 3.51 -0.94 24.83
C SER A 334 4.34 -2.15 24.41
N ILE A 335 5.17 -2.70 25.31
CA ILE A 335 5.94 -3.92 25.03
C ILE A 335 5.03 -5.14 24.87
N ALA A 336 4.06 -5.33 25.75
CA ALA A 336 3.20 -6.50 25.75
C ALA A 336 2.30 -6.60 24.51
N TYR A 337 1.84 -5.47 23.98
CA TYR A 337 0.88 -5.45 22.87
C TYR A 337 1.51 -5.15 21.50
N SER A 338 2.81 -4.85 21.42
CA SER A 338 3.47 -4.67 20.11
C SER A 338 3.58 -5.98 19.36
N SER A 339 3.07 -6.05 18.13
CA SER A 339 2.99 -7.31 17.35
C SER A 339 4.33 -8.06 17.27
N TYR A 340 5.43 -7.35 17.00
CA TYR A 340 6.79 -7.91 16.94
C TYR A 340 7.18 -8.63 18.24
N VAL A 341 7.03 -7.95 19.38
CA VAL A 341 7.37 -8.51 20.69
C VAL A 341 6.38 -9.60 21.09
N ALA A 342 5.09 -9.38 20.83
CA ALA A 342 4.03 -10.28 21.23
C ALA A 342 4.14 -11.63 20.52
N ALA A 343 4.51 -11.67 19.24
CA ALA A 343 4.74 -12.90 18.50
C ALA A 343 5.92 -13.70 19.07
N ARG A 344 7.07 -13.04 19.29
CA ARG A 344 8.34 -13.64 19.73
C ARG A 344 8.35 -14.05 21.20
N LEU A 345 8.01 -13.13 22.11
CA LEU A 345 7.94 -13.38 23.56
C LEU A 345 6.63 -14.02 24.02
N LYS A 346 5.65 -14.15 23.12
CA LYS A 346 4.35 -14.80 23.40
C LYS A 346 3.62 -14.12 24.56
N THR A 347 3.69 -12.79 24.63
CA THR A 347 3.15 -11.93 25.71
C THR A 347 1.63 -12.02 25.86
N TYR A 348 0.94 -12.57 24.86
CA TYR A 348 -0.46 -12.95 24.90
C TYR A 348 -0.75 -14.20 25.75
N THR A 349 0.27 -14.84 26.32
CA THR A 349 0.17 -15.96 27.28
C THR A 349 0.69 -15.56 28.65
N GLU A 350 0.21 -16.20 29.72
CA GLU A 350 0.76 -15.99 31.07
C GLU A 350 2.26 -16.26 31.14
N ARG A 351 2.74 -17.32 30.46
CA ARG A 351 4.16 -17.66 30.42
C ARG A 351 4.98 -16.55 29.77
N GLY A 352 4.51 -16.00 28.65
CA GLY A 352 5.17 -14.87 27.99
C GLY A 352 5.15 -13.60 28.84
N ARG A 353 4.05 -13.33 29.57
CA ARG A 353 4.01 -12.21 30.53
C ARG A 353 5.01 -12.40 31.68
N ARG A 354 5.23 -13.63 32.16
CA ARG A 354 6.28 -13.90 33.16
C ARG A 354 7.68 -13.67 32.58
N GLN A 355 7.92 -14.05 31.32
CA GLN A 355 9.18 -13.77 30.63
C GLN A 355 9.40 -12.27 30.39
N LEU A 356 8.36 -11.52 30.03
CA LEU A 356 8.42 -10.06 29.93
C LEU A 356 8.79 -9.42 31.28
N ASN A 357 8.15 -9.86 32.38
CA ASN A 357 8.50 -9.38 33.71
C ASN A 357 9.96 -9.69 34.10
N LEU A 358 10.46 -10.88 33.73
CA LEU A 358 11.86 -11.24 33.92
C LEU A 358 12.78 -10.32 33.10
N MET A 359 12.46 -10.06 31.84
CA MET A 359 13.21 -9.15 30.97
C MET A 359 13.30 -7.73 31.57
N LEU A 360 12.17 -7.19 32.04
CA LEU A 360 12.13 -5.87 32.67
C LEU A 360 12.94 -5.84 33.98
N ALA A 361 12.92 -6.93 34.76
CA ALA A 361 13.72 -7.06 35.97
C ALA A 361 15.22 -7.15 35.67
N ASP A 362 15.62 -7.91 34.65
CA ASP A 362 17.02 -8.03 34.20
C ASP A 362 17.56 -6.69 33.67
N MET A 363 16.71 -5.86 33.08
CA MET A 363 17.03 -4.48 32.67
C MET A 363 17.12 -3.50 33.85
N GLY A 364 16.79 -3.94 35.07
CA GLY A 364 16.78 -3.10 36.27
C GLY A 364 15.65 -2.06 36.28
N LEU A 365 14.58 -2.28 35.50
CA LEU A 365 13.44 -1.36 35.41
C LEU A 365 12.43 -1.67 36.52
N PRO A 366 12.15 -0.72 37.45
CA PRO A 366 11.19 -0.97 38.52
C PRO A 366 9.79 -1.24 37.97
N LYS A 367 9.12 -2.29 38.47
CA LYS A 367 7.77 -2.66 38.02
C LYS A 367 6.78 -1.49 38.06
N LYS A 368 6.82 -0.68 39.13
CA LYS A 368 5.97 0.51 39.28
C LYS A 368 6.19 1.54 38.15
N GLU A 369 7.42 1.71 37.70
CA GLU A 369 7.75 2.59 36.58
C GLU A 369 7.19 2.04 35.25
N CYS A 370 7.27 0.72 35.04
CA CYS A 370 6.74 0.09 33.83
C CYS A 370 5.20 0.11 33.74
N GLU A 371 4.51 0.17 34.87
CA GLU A 371 3.03 0.15 34.97
C GLU A 371 2.39 1.54 35.01
N GLN A 372 3.17 2.62 35.15
CA GLN A 372 2.66 3.99 34.99
C GLN A 372 2.77 4.48 33.54
N LYS A 373 2.08 5.58 33.22
CA LYS A 373 2.19 6.21 31.89
C LYS A 373 3.65 6.57 31.63
N PHE A 374 4.12 6.28 30.43
CA PHE A 374 5.50 6.53 30.03
C PHE A 374 5.90 7.99 30.24
N THR A 375 5.01 8.93 29.94
CA THR A 375 5.24 10.37 30.19
C THR A 375 5.57 10.69 31.64
N HIS A 376 5.03 9.93 32.60
CA HIS A 376 5.27 10.10 34.04
C HIS A 376 6.46 9.31 34.58
N MET A 377 7.09 8.43 33.78
CA MET A 377 8.29 7.71 34.20
C MET A 377 9.45 8.65 34.53
N HIS A 378 10.25 8.27 35.52
CA HIS A 378 11.40 9.04 35.97
C HIS A 378 12.41 9.26 34.81
N PRO A 379 12.96 10.47 34.62
CA PRO A 379 13.90 10.77 33.53
C PRO A 379 15.08 9.81 33.44
N ASP A 380 15.70 9.43 34.56
CA ASP A 380 16.84 8.48 34.60
C ASP A 380 16.47 7.07 34.12
N VAL A 381 15.21 6.66 34.29
CA VAL A 381 14.72 5.37 33.81
C VAL A 381 14.52 5.44 32.29
N LYS A 382 13.92 6.53 31.80
CA LYS A 382 13.78 6.78 30.35
C LYS A 382 15.14 6.87 29.66
N GLY A 383 16.09 7.60 30.24
CA GLY A 383 17.42 7.84 29.67
C GLY A 383 18.25 6.57 29.50
N ARG A 384 18.02 5.54 30.33
CA ARG A 384 18.71 4.24 30.22
C ARG A 384 17.94 3.20 29.41
N LEU A 385 16.65 3.45 29.10
CA LEU A 385 15.77 2.45 28.49
C LEU A 385 16.30 1.96 27.13
N LYS A 386 16.73 2.87 26.26
CA LYS A 386 17.25 2.51 24.92
C LYS A 386 18.44 1.56 25.03
N GLU A 387 19.46 1.95 25.79
CA GLU A 387 20.66 1.13 26.02
C GLU A 387 20.32 -0.25 26.60
N GLN A 388 19.40 -0.32 27.56
CA GLN A 388 18.99 -1.60 28.16
C GLN A 388 18.24 -2.50 27.17
N LEU A 389 17.35 -1.94 26.35
CA LEU A 389 16.62 -2.67 25.32
C LEU A 389 17.57 -3.21 24.23
N GLU A 390 18.54 -2.41 23.78
CA GLU A 390 19.54 -2.83 22.78
C GLU A 390 20.46 -3.94 23.34
N LYS A 391 20.91 -3.78 24.59
CA LYS A 391 21.84 -4.72 25.22
C LYS A 391 21.20 -6.06 25.58
N LEU A 392 19.98 -6.04 26.11
CA LEU A 392 19.33 -7.23 26.67
C LEU A 392 18.26 -7.83 25.76
N GLY A 393 17.67 -7.06 24.84
CA GLY A 393 16.67 -7.53 23.88
C GLY A 393 17.04 -8.81 23.12
N PRO A 394 18.27 -8.92 22.55
CA PRO A 394 18.69 -10.13 21.84
C PRO A 394 18.67 -11.41 22.69
N ARG A 395 18.91 -11.31 24.00
CA ARG A 395 18.84 -12.48 24.92
C ARG A 395 17.43 -13.07 25.02
N PHE A 396 16.43 -12.26 24.67
CA PHE A 396 15.01 -12.61 24.65
C PHE A 396 14.48 -12.86 23.22
N GLY A 397 15.37 -12.90 22.21
CA GLY A 397 15.01 -13.11 20.81
C GLY A 397 14.47 -11.87 20.11
N LEU A 398 14.79 -10.67 20.62
CA LEU A 398 14.38 -9.38 20.05
C LEU A 398 15.56 -8.71 19.32
N ASP A 399 16.09 -9.37 18.29
CA ASP A 399 17.30 -8.94 17.58
C ASP A 399 17.12 -7.66 16.75
N GLU A 400 15.91 -7.45 16.21
CA GLU A 400 15.56 -6.34 15.33
C GLU A 400 14.54 -5.42 16.02
N LEU A 401 14.81 -5.07 17.28
CA LEU A 401 13.88 -4.26 18.05
C LEU A 401 13.85 -2.80 17.59
N PHE A 402 14.91 -2.28 16.96
CA PHE A 402 15.00 -0.87 16.59
C PHE A 402 14.97 -0.66 15.08
N PHE A 403 14.42 0.48 14.67
CA PHE A 403 14.48 0.97 13.30
C PHE A 403 14.72 2.48 13.30
N ARG A 404 15.40 2.98 12.27
CA ARG A 404 15.65 4.42 12.10
C ARG A 404 14.33 5.11 11.77
N SER A 405 13.93 6.12 12.54
CA SER A 405 12.64 6.81 12.42
C SER A 405 12.84 8.31 12.71
N PHE A 406 11.74 9.04 12.81
CA PHE A 406 11.74 10.48 13.07
C PHE A 406 10.73 10.87 14.14
N GLN A 407 11.04 11.96 14.83
CA GLN A 407 10.16 12.60 15.80
C GLN A 407 9.95 14.06 15.47
N LEU A 408 8.75 14.54 15.74
CA LEU A 408 8.39 15.95 15.66
C LEU A 408 8.28 16.55 17.05
N SER A 409 9.12 17.54 17.33
CA SER A 409 9.07 18.36 18.54
C SER A 409 8.33 19.67 18.27
N HIS A 410 7.36 19.99 19.12
CA HIS A 410 6.60 21.24 19.06
C HIS A 410 6.39 21.81 20.47
N GLY A 411 6.60 23.11 20.64
CA GLY A 411 6.61 23.77 21.94
C GLY A 411 7.72 23.22 22.85
N TYR A 412 7.45 23.14 24.15
CA TYR A 412 8.45 22.76 25.15
C TYR A 412 8.52 21.26 25.44
N THR A 413 7.38 20.57 25.30
CA THR A 413 7.20 19.19 25.79
C THR A 413 6.49 18.27 24.81
N SER A 414 5.89 18.80 23.74
CA SER A 414 5.17 17.96 22.78
C SER A 414 6.16 17.29 21.84
N VAL A 415 6.28 15.98 21.96
CA VAL A 415 7.06 15.13 21.05
C VAL A 415 6.15 14.02 20.58
N VAL A 416 6.08 13.79 19.27
CA VAL A 416 5.36 12.67 18.68
C VAL A 416 6.28 11.95 17.69
N SER A 417 6.23 10.62 17.68
CA SER A 417 6.91 9.84 16.65
C SER A 417 6.08 9.77 15.38
N ALA A 418 6.73 9.56 14.24
CA ALA A 418 6.02 9.33 12.98
C ALA A 418 5.09 8.10 13.08
N ALA A 419 5.54 7.04 13.78
CA ALA A 419 4.77 5.83 14.00
C ALA A 419 3.51 6.07 14.84
N ASP A 420 3.61 6.84 15.92
CA ASP A 420 2.47 7.17 16.78
C ASP A 420 1.39 7.95 16.00
N VAL A 421 1.80 8.85 15.10
CA VAL A 421 0.88 9.58 14.21
C VAL A 421 0.18 8.60 13.27
N VAL A 422 0.92 7.73 12.58
CA VAL A 422 0.35 6.73 11.67
C VAL A 422 -0.66 5.84 12.39
N TYR A 423 -0.32 5.30 13.57
CA TYR A 423 -1.25 4.49 14.35
C TYR A 423 -2.54 5.24 14.70
N GLY A 424 -2.43 6.50 15.14
CA GLY A 424 -3.58 7.33 15.47
C GLY A 424 -4.47 7.63 14.27
N LEU A 425 -3.88 8.00 13.13
CA LEU A 425 -4.61 8.30 11.90
C LEU A 425 -5.28 7.06 11.30
N THR A 426 -4.57 5.95 11.24
CA THR A 426 -5.11 4.66 10.77
C THR A 426 -6.33 4.25 11.61
N ALA A 427 -6.23 4.40 12.93
CA ALA A 427 -7.31 4.06 13.84
C ALA A 427 -8.55 4.93 13.66
N LEU A 428 -8.39 6.20 13.25
CA LEU A 428 -9.51 7.09 12.88
C LEU A 428 -10.17 6.64 11.57
N LEU A 429 -9.37 6.25 10.58
CA LEU A 429 -9.90 5.79 9.29
C LEU A 429 -10.68 4.47 9.40
N GLU A 430 -10.20 3.53 10.22
CA GLU A 430 -10.82 2.20 10.36
C GLU A 430 -11.96 2.13 11.39
N MET A 431 -12.37 3.27 11.99
CA MET A 431 -13.49 3.29 12.92
C MET A 431 -14.76 2.84 12.20
N THR A 432 -15.29 1.71 12.62
CA THR A 432 -16.58 1.20 12.16
C THR A 432 -17.70 2.12 12.63
N GLU A 433 -18.71 2.28 11.77
CA GLU A 433 -19.85 3.20 11.98
C GLU A 433 -20.62 2.83 13.26
N TYR A 434 -20.27 3.44 14.37
CA TYR A 434 -21.03 3.41 15.60
C TYR A 434 -21.51 4.83 15.86
N GLU A 435 -22.83 5.02 15.82
CA GLU A 435 -23.50 6.29 16.17
C GLU A 435 -23.56 7.36 15.07
N GLY A 436 -23.64 6.96 13.80
CA GLY A 436 -23.96 7.88 12.70
C GLY A 436 -22.79 8.67 12.14
N THR A 437 -21.56 8.32 12.51
CA THR A 437 -20.35 8.77 11.82
C THR A 437 -20.18 7.99 10.53
N THR A 438 -20.04 8.71 9.43
CA THR A 438 -19.76 8.14 8.11
C THR A 438 -18.27 7.97 7.90
N GLN A 439 -17.86 7.15 6.92
CA GLN A 439 -16.45 7.07 6.52
C GLN A 439 -15.86 8.44 6.10
N MET A 440 -16.71 9.34 5.60
CA MET A 440 -16.34 10.73 5.29
C MET A 440 -15.98 11.52 6.56
N ASP A 441 -16.74 11.35 7.65
CA ASP A 441 -16.46 12.00 8.92
C ASP A 441 -15.14 11.50 9.52
N ASN A 442 -14.88 10.19 9.41
CA ASN A 442 -13.61 9.58 9.80
C ASN A 442 -12.43 10.18 9.04
N PHE A 443 -12.57 10.35 7.72
CA PHE A 443 -11.54 10.96 6.88
C PHE A 443 -11.20 12.38 7.34
N TRP A 444 -12.20 13.24 7.52
CA TRP A 444 -11.97 14.62 7.94
C TRP A 444 -11.46 14.72 9.38
N SER A 445 -11.90 13.83 10.27
CA SER A 445 -11.34 13.70 11.62
C SER A 445 -9.84 13.37 11.56
N ALA A 446 -9.43 12.44 10.70
CA ALA A 446 -8.02 12.11 10.50
C ALA A 446 -7.23 13.26 9.85
N VAL A 447 -7.79 13.98 8.88
CA VAL A 447 -7.20 15.20 8.30
C VAL A 447 -7.00 16.31 9.34
N ASN A 448 -7.91 16.44 10.31
CA ASN A 448 -7.81 17.40 11.40
C ASN A 448 -6.77 16.98 12.44
N ALA A 449 -6.66 15.68 12.72
CA ALA A 449 -5.69 15.10 13.65
C ALA A 449 -4.22 15.36 13.30
N LEU A 450 -3.90 15.67 12.04
CA LEU A 450 -2.55 16.12 11.65
C LEU A 450 -2.11 17.39 12.38
N THR A 451 -3.05 18.29 12.64
CA THR A 451 -2.79 19.59 13.30
C THR A 451 -3.39 19.67 14.71
N ASN A 452 -4.46 18.91 14.99
CA ASN A 452 -5.17 18.93 16.26
C ASN A 452 -4.77 17.73 17.13
N ARG A 453 -4.11 18.03 18.25
CA ARG A 453 -3.66 17.02 19.22
C ARG A 453 -4.81 16.30 19.93
N VAL A 454 -5.99 16.92 20.06
CA VAL A 454 -7.15 16.30 20.70
C VAL A 454 -7.65 15.15 19.82
N ASP A 455 -7.85 15.43 18.54
CA ASP A 455 -8.31 14.44 17.55
C ASP A 455 -7.26 13.32 17.38
N LEU A 456 -5.97 13.67 17.35
CA LEU A 456 -4.90 12.68 17.32
C LEU A 456 -4.91 11.78 18.56
N ASN A 457 -5.07 12.34 19.75
CA ASN A 457 -5.14 11.55 20.98
C ASN A 457 -6.38 10.64 21.00
N HIS A 458 -7.50 11.10 20.46
CA HIS A 458 -8.68 10.24 20.26
C HIS A 458 -8.33 9.06 19.37
N GLY A 459 -7.73 9.29 18.20
CA GLY A 459 -7.23 8.22 17.33
C GLY A 459 -6.26 7.26 18.03
N ILE A 460 -5.34 7.78 18.84
CA ILE A 460 -4.38 6.97 19.61
C ILE A 460 -5.07 6.07 20.65
N GLU A 461 -6.10 6.55 21.37
CA GLU A 461 -6.86 5.69 22.30
C GLU A 461 -7.63 4.59 21.56
N HIS A 462 -8.16 4.89 20.39
CA HIS A 462 -8.78 3.88 19.53
C HIS A 462 -7.75 2.88 18.99
N ALA A 463 -6.56 3.32 18.58
CA ALA A 463 -5.47 2.47 18.14
C ALA A 463 -5.06 1.44 19.21
N LYS A 464 -4.99 1.87 20.48
CA LYS A 464 -4.76 0.95 21.61
C LYS A 464 -5.87 -0.09 21.72
N THR A 465 -7.13 0.34 21.59
CA THR A 465 -8.30 -0.54 21.70
C THR A 465 -8.33 -1.60 20.60
N VAL A 466 -8.03 -1.20 19.36
CA VAL A 466 -7.88 -2.12 18.23
C VAL A 466 -6.72 -3.08 18.48
N GLN A 467 -5.55 -2.58 18.88
CA GLN A 467 -4.38 -3.43 19.11
C GLN A 467 -4.58 -4.46 20.22
N VAL A 468 -5.23 -4.09 21.32
CA VAL A 468 -5.58 -5.06 22.38
C VAL A 468 -6.46 -6.17 21.80
N ALA A 469 -7.49 -5.82 21.03
CA ALA A 469 -8.36 -6.80 20.37
C ALA A 469 -7.58 -7.67 19.37
N THR A 470 -6.65 -7.09 18.60
CA THR A 470 -5.76 -7.82 17.68
C THR A 470 -4.95 -8.90 18.41
N ILE A 471 -4.31 -8.53 19.52
CA ILE A 471 -3.46 -9.45 20.29
C ILE A 471 -4.30 -10.53 20.99
N ASP A 472 -5.43 -10.16 21.57
CA ASP A 472 -6.33 -11.08 22.27
C ASP A 472 -6.97 -12.10 21.31
N GLN A 473 -7.45 -11.65 20.14
CA GLN A 473 -8.01 -12.54 19.12
C GLN A 473 -6.93 -13.43 18.48
N GLY A 474 -5.71 -12.92 18.27
CA GLY A 474 -4.59 -13.76 17.82
C GLY A 474 -4.22 -14.84 18.84
N SER A 475 -4.27 -14.52 20.13
CA SER A 475 -4.11 -15.51 21.22
C SER A 475 -5.18 -16.59 21.17
N LEU A 476 -6.44 -16.16 21.09
CA LEU A 476 -7.59 -17.06 21.04
C LEU A 476 -7.50 -17.98 19.83
N ALA A 477 -7.18 -17.44 18.65
CA ALA A 477 -7.02 -18.19 17.41
C ALA A 477 -6.02 -19.36 17.57
N LYS A 478 -4.89 -19.09 18.24
CA LYS A 478 -3.87 -20.11 18.51
C LYS A 478 -4.31 -21.13 19.56
N GLN A 479 -4.88 -20.70 20.68
CA GLN A 479 -5.25 -21.59 21.79
C GLN A 479 -6.39 -22.54 21.39
N SER A 480 -7.38 -22.02 20.68
CA SER A 480 -8.54 -22.77 20.21
C SER A 480 -8.30 -23.58 18.93
N LYS A 481 -7.08 -23.54 18.37
CA LYS A 481 -6.70 -24.18 17.10
C LYS A 481 -7.64 -23.79 15.94
N ARG A 482 -8.14 -22.54 15.93
CA ARG A 482 -9.02 -21.99 14.87
C ARG A 482 -8.30 -21.64 13.58
N VAL A 483 -6.96 -21.74 13.56
CA VAL A 483 -6.16 -21.50 12.35
C VAL A 483 -6.00 -22.81 11.61
N HIS A 484 -6.61 -22.89 10.43
CA HIS A 484 -6.53 -24.08 9.57
C HIS A 484 -5.41 -23.90 8.54
N PHE A 485 -4.49 -24.87 8.49
CA PHE A 485 -3.39 -24.85 7.52
C PHE A 485 -3.78 -25.62 6.26
N GLY A 486 -4.32 -24.90 5.29
CA GLY A 486 -4.56 -25.44 3.95
C GLY A 486 -3.26 -25.68 3.17
N LYS A 487 -3.41 -26.23 1.96
CA LYS A 487 -2.26 -26.52 1.07
C LYS A 487 -1.52 -25.23 0.66
N TYR A 488 -2.25 -24.20 0.26
CA TYR A 488 -1.69 -22.96 -0.30
C TYR A 488 -1.72 -21.78 0.67
N PHE A 489 -2.83 -21.60 1.39
CA PHE A 489 -3.00 -20.56 2.37
C PHE A 489 -3.53 -21.15 3.68
N MET A 490 -3.39 -20.39 4.76
CA MET A 490 -4.06 -20.67 6.04
C MET A 490 -5.38 -19.89 6.13
N THR A 491 -6.37 -20.42 6.84
CA THR A 491 -7.65 -19.75 7.06
C THR A 491 -7.91 -19.48 8.53
N PHE A 492 -8.58 -18.36 8.81
CA PHE A 492 -8.96 -17.95 10.16
C PHE A 492 -10.32 -17.24 10.16
N ASP A 493 -11.16 -17.61 11.12
CA ASP A 493 -12.49 -17.01 11.31
C ASP A 493 -12.54 -16.16 12.57
N LEU A 494 -12.88 -14.87 12.39
CA LEU A 494 -13.20 -13.96 13.47
C LEU A 494 -14.69 -14.07 13.81
N GLU A 495 -14.98 -14.78 14.91
CA GLU A 495 -16.35 -15.05 15.35
C GLU A 495 -16.79 -14.21 16.57
N ASP A 496 -15.85 -13.60 17.31
CA ASP A 496 -16.18 -12.88 18.55
C ASP A 496 -17.01 -11.62 18.24
N PRO A 497 -18.28 -11.52 18.67
CA PRO A 497 -19.13 -10.40 18.27
C PRO A 497 -18.68 -9.05 18.80
N LYS A 498 -17.93 -8.98 19.90
CA LYS A 498 -17.47 -7.74 20.52
C LYS A 498 -16.25 -7.20 19.78
N ASP A 499 -15.29 -8.06 19.47
CA ASP A 499 -14.07 -7.64 18.78
C ASP A 499 -14.25 -7.55 17.26
N THR A 500 -15.19 -8.30 16.69
CA THR A 500 -15.63 -8.14 15.29
C THR A 500 -16.07 -6.70 15.02
N ARG A 501 -16.72 -6.03 15.97
CA ARG A 501 -17.07 -4.61 15.83
C ARG A 501 -15.88 -3.72 15.55
N LYS A 502 -14.71 -4.03 16.12
CA LYS A 502 -13.49 -3.23 16.01
C LYS A 502 -12.61 -3.67 14.85
N LEU A 503 -12.71 -4.95 14.47
CA LEU A 503 -11.78 -5.60 13.56
C LEU A 503 -12.41 -5.95 12.20
N ALA A 504 -13.73 -5.82 12.03
CA ALA A 504 -14.43 -5.99 10.75
C ALA A 504 -14.28 -4.76 9.85
N HIS A 505 -13.04 -4.38 9.58
CA HIS A 505 -12.62 -3.37 8.61
C HIS A 505 -11.40 -3.94 7.85
N PRO A 506 -11.23 -3.70 6.54
CA PRO A 506 -10.14 -4.29 5.76
C PRO A 506 -8.75 -4.10 6.39
N LEU A 507 -8.42 -2.89 6.85
CA LEU A 507 -7.14 -2.59 7.52
C LEU A 507 -6.99 -3.32 8.86
N ALA A 508 -8.01 -3.26 9.72
CA ALA A 508 -7.98 -3.86 11.05
C ALA A 508 -7.87 -5.40 10.98
N LEU A 509 -8.63 -6.01 10.07
CA LEU A 509 -8.57 -7.45 9.83
C LEU A 509 -7.22 -7.85 9.25
N SER A 510 -6.66 -7.08 8.30
CA SER A 510 -5.33 -7.33 7.75
C SER A 510 -4.24 -7.35 8.83
N LYS A 511 -4.28 -6.38 9.78
CA LYS A 511 -3.36 -6.33 10.93
C LYS A 511 -3.49 -7.57 11.83
N LEU A 512 -4.71 -8.03 12.10
CA LEU A 512 -4.94 -9.29 12.81
C LEU A 512 -4.39 -10.48 12.05
N THR A 513 -4.63 -10.56 10.76
CA THR A 513 -4.14 -11.66 9.92
C THR A 513 -2.62 -11.71 9.92
N LEU A 514 -1.93 -10.57 9.73
CA LEU A 514 -0.47 -10.48 9.82
C LEU A 514 0.05 -10.95 11.19
N PHE A 515 -0.59 -10.51 12.27
CA PHE A 515 -0.19 -10.93 13.62
C PHE A 515 -0.36 -12.45 13.83
N ILE A 516 -1.47 -13.04 13.36
CA ILE A 516 -1.66 -14.50 13.43
C ILE A 516 -0.58 -15.22 12.61
N MET A 517 -0.23 -14.71 11.43
CA MET A 517 0.86 -15.27 10.61
C MET A 517 2.19 -15.26 11.35
N ASP A 518 2.55 -14.14 11.99
CA ASP A 518 3.77 -14.01 12.80
C ASP A 518 3.76 -15.02 13.96
N ILE A 519 2.64 -15.12 14.70
CA ILE A 519 2.50 -16.10 15.78
C ILE A 519 2.74 -17.54 15.28
N MET A 520 2.18 -17.87 14.12
CA MET A 520 2.31 -19.20 13.53
C MET A 520 3.74 -19.49 13.08
N LEU A 521 4.40 -18.51 12.47
CA LEU A 521 5.81 -18.60 12.09
C LEU A 521 6.71 -18.84 13.31
N GLU A 522 6.52 -18.07 14.39
CA GLU A 522 7.20 -18.23 15.69
C GLU A 522 6.84 -19.54 16.42
N SER A 523 5.84 -20.27 15.93
CA SER A 523 5.48 -21.62 16.39
C SER A 523 6.08 -22.73 15.52
N GLY A 524 6.97 -22.39 14.59
CA GLY A 524 7.63 -23.33 13.67
C GLY A 524 6.77 -23.76 12.49
N LYS A 525 5.67 -23.03 12.18
CA LYS A 525 4.86 -23.30 10.98
C LYS A 525 5.48 -22.65 9.75
N LYS A 526 5.13 -23.17 8.57
CA LYS A 526 5.59 -22.62 7.29
C LYS A 526 4.97 -21.26 7.04
N ARG A 527 5.77 -20.35 6.47
CA ARG A 527 5.33 -19.07 5.92
C ARG A 527 4.34 -19.34 4.76
N LYS A 528 3.08 -18.95 4.92
CA LYS A 528 2.02 -19.07 3.90
C LYS A 528 1.15 -17.82 3.90
N PRO A 529 0.56 -17.45 2.75
CA PRO A 529 -0.53 -16.48 2.72
C PRO A 529 -1.69 -16.91 3.62
N ALA A 530 -2.50 -15.96 4.05
CA ALA A 530 -3.62 -16.19 4.95
C ALA A 530 -4.89 -15.53 4.41
N VAL A 531 -6.02 -16.20 4.62
CA VAL A 531 -7.35 -15.68 4.33
C VAL A 531 -8.10 -15.59 5.66
N SER A 532 -8.58 -14.41 6.01
CA SER A 532 -9.35 -14.18 7.23
C SER A 532 -10.77 -13.74 6.90
N TRP A 533 -11.71 -14.21 7.72
CA TRP A 533 -13.13 -13.92 7.56
C TRP A 533 -13.62 -13.19 8.80
N ALA A 534 -14.40 -12.13 8.60
CA ALA A 534 -15.10 -11.44 9.69
C ALA A 534 -16.54 -11.19 9.29
N ARG A 535 -17.47 -11.40 10.22
CA ARG A 535 -18.88 -11.08 9.97
C ARG A 535 -19.10 -9.59 10.07
N MET A 536 -19.63 -8.97 9.02
CA MET A 536 -19.91 -7.54 9.06
C MET A 536 -21.04 -7.25 10.06
N PRO A 537 -20.82 -6.38 11.08
CA PRO A 537 -21.82 -6.11 12.09
C PRO A 537 -23.15 -5.63 11.49
N GLY A 538 -24.27 -6.19 11.94
CA GLY A 538 -25.61 -5.78 11.48
C GLY A 538 -26.00 -6.25 10.07
N THR A 539 -25.16 -7.03 9.37
CA THR A 539 -25.46 -7.53 8.02
C THR A 539 -25.38 -9.07 7.93
N ASP A 540 -25.84 -9.62 6.80
CA ASP A 540 -25.65 -11.03 6.42
C ASP A 540 -24.39 -11.26 5.58
N ARG A 541 -23.50 -10.26 5.48
CA ARG A 541 -22.27 -10.32 4.68
C ARG A 541 -21.05 -10.66 5.55
N LEU A 542 -20.08 -11.31 4.91
CA LEU A 542 -18.76 -11.59 5.46
C LEU A 542 -17.73 -10.76 4.69
N LEU A 543 -16.88 -10.06 5.44
CA LEU A 543 -15.65 -9.50 4.92
C LEU A 543 -14.59 -10.60 4.86
N VAL A 544 -13.99 -10.76 3.70
CA VAL A 544 -12.89 -11.69 3.44
C VAL A 544 -11.66 -10.87 3.09
N VAL A 545 -10.56 -11.10 3.80
CA VAL A 545 -9.29 -10.41 3.56
C VAL A 545 -8.22 -11.45 3.28
N GLY A 546 -7.46 -11.25 2.21
CA GLY A 546 -6.35 -12.07 1.80
C GLY A 546 -5.04 -11.33 2.03
N VAL A 547 -4.17 -11.87 2.87
CA VAL A 547 -2.91 -11.26 3.25
C VAL A 547 -1.74 -12.14 2.84
N GLN A 548 -0.71 -11.52 2.28
CA GLN A 548 0.57 -12.18 2.04
C GLN A 548 1.55 -11.96 3.19
N PRO A 549 2.52 -12.87 3.36
CA PRO A 549 3.63 -12.62 4.27
C PRO A 549 4.36 -11.34 3.90
N ARG A 550 5.00 -10.70 4.88
CA ARG A 550 5.78 -9.47 4.72
C ARG A 550 6.64 -9.50 3.43
N PRO A 551 6.69 -8.45 2.63
CA PRO A 551 7.46 -8.48 1.38
C PRO A 551 8.95 -8.73 1.68
N THR A 552 9.62 -9.47 0.79
CA THR A 552 11.08 -9.65 0.83
C THR A 552 11.74 -8.94 -0.35
N LEU A 553 12.93 -8.40 -0.14
CA LEU A 553 13.65 -7.68 -1.21
C LEU A 553 13.90 -8.61 -2.41
N GLY A 554 13.57 -8.15 -3.62
CA GLY A 554 13.67 -8.94 -4.85
C GLY A 554 12.52 -9.92 -5.09
N GLU A 555 11.48 -9.92 -4.26
CA GLU A 555 10.29 -10.74 -4.46
C GLU A 555 9.45 -10.19 -5.62
N ALA A 556 9.46 -10.91 -6.75
CA ALA A 556 8.80 -10.47 -7.97
C ALA A 556 7.26 -10.65 -7.97
N THR A 557 6.65 -11.08 -6.87
CA THR A 557 5.19 -11.33 -6.79
C THR A 557 4.59 -10.63 -5.60
N GLY A 558 3.55 -9.85 -5.85
CA GLY A 558 2.66 -9.28 -4.83
C GLY A 558 1.48 -10.18 -4.50
N ASN A 559 0.46 -9.59 -3.89
CA ASN A 559 -0.73 -10.25 -3.38
C ASN A 559 -1.67 -10.72 -4.50
N GLN A 560 -1.65 -12.02 -4.74
CA GLN A 560 -2.49 -12.64 -5.76
C GLN A 560 -3.84 -13.16 -5.22
N LEU A 561 -4.14 -12.97 -3.92
CA LEU A 561 -5.40 -13.44 -3.33
C LEU A 561 -6.59 -12.63 -3.81
N GLY A 562 -6.44 -11.32 -4.01
CA GLY A 562 -7.49 -10.47 -4.56
C GLY A 562 -7.98 -10.96 -5.92
N ILE A 563 -7.04 -11.20 -6.85
CA ILE A 563 -7.33 -11.76 -8.18
C ILE A 563 -8.04 -13.12 -8.07
N LEU A 564 -7.62 -13.95 -7.10
CA LEU A 564 -8.23 -15.25 -6.85
C LEU A 564 -9.67 -15.12 -6.34
N PHE A 565 -9.93 -14.16 -5.44
CA PHE A 565 -11.26 -13.91 -4.90
C PHE A 565 -12.25 -13.53 -6.00
N HIS A 566 -11.91 -12.57 -6.85
CA HIS A 566 -12.75 -12.16 -7.96
C HIS A 566 -13.04 -13.30 -8.92
N ARG A 567 -11.99 -14.00 -9.37
CA ARG A 567 -12.13 -15.14 -10.29
C ARG A 567 -13.07 -16.20 -9.73
N VAL A 568 -12.87 -16.60 -8.47
CA VAL A 568 -13.70 -17.65 -7.86
C VAL A 568 -15.12 -17.16 -7.65
N ALA A 569 -15.33 -15.90 -7.28
CA ALA A 569 -16.67 -15.35 -7.11
C ALA A 569 -17.44 -15.31 -8.44
N GLU A 570 -16.76 -14.95 -9.54
CA GLU A 570 -17.31 -14.96 -10.90
C GLU A 570 -17.60 -16.38 -11.41
N GLU A 571 -16.64 -17.30 -11.29
CA GLU A 571 -16.80 -18.71 -11.71
C GLU A 571 -17.95 -19.42 -10.98
N GLN A 572 -18.17 -19.07 -9.71
CA GLN A 572 -19.26 -19.61 -8.89
C GLN A 572 -20.57 -18.82 -9.02
N GLY A 573 -20.59 -17.71 -9.77
CA GLY A 573 -21.76 -16.85 -9.93
C GLY A 573 -22.27 -16.25 -8.60
N LEU A 574 -21.36 -15.96 -7.68
CA LEU A 574 -21.70 -15.43 -6.35
C LEU A 574 -22.03 -13.94 -6.43
N GLU A 575 -22.98 -13.51 -5.61
CA GLU A 575 -23.18 -12.08 -5.36
C GLU A 575 -22.10 -11.59 -4.38
N TYR A 576 -21.23 -10.72 -4.86
CA TYR A 576 -20.16 -10.13 -4.07
C TYR A 576 -20.13 -8.61 -4.22
N HIS A 577 -19.46 -7.94 -3.27
CA HIS A 577 -19.15 -6.52 -3.36
C HIS A 577 -17.65 -6.32 -3.17
N HIS A 578 -17.07 -5.53 -4.07
CA HIS A 578 -15.72 -5.04 -3.99
C HIS A 578 -15.68 -3.72 -4.77
N ASP A 579 -15.44 -2.61 -4.07
CA ASP A 579 -15.27 -1.30 -4.71
C ASP A 579 -14.01 -0.57 -4.21
N GLY A 580 -13.15 -1.22 -3.43
CA GLY A 580 -11.92 -0.59 -2.93
C GLY A 580 -10.84 -0.43 -4.00
N PHE A 581 -9.92 0.51 -3.78
CA PHE A 581 -8.70 0.62 -4.60
C PHE A 581 -7.72 -0.54 -4.34
N GLU A 582 -7.76 -1.12 -3.14
CA GLU A 582 -7.00 -2.31 -2.79
C GLU A 582 -7.81 -3.57 -3.06
N THR A 583 -7.27 -4.46 -3.89
CA THR A 583 -7.88 -5.74 -4.32
C THR A 583 -7.88 -6.84 -3.26
N ALA A 584 -7.20 -6.64 -2.12
CA ALA A 584 -6.90 -7.69 -1.15
C ALA A 584 -8.10 -8.17 -0.31
N TRP A 585 -9.31 -7.66 -0.57
CA TRP A 585 -10.51 -8.02 0.19
C TRP A 585 -11.74 -8.16 -0.70
N ILE A 586 -12.75 -8.89 -0.24
CA ILE A 586 -14.05 -9.03 -0.92
C ILE A 586 -15.14 -9.19 0.14
N MET A 587 -16.36 -8.74 -0.17
CA MET A 587 -17.54 -9.02 0.66
C MET A 587 -18.48 -9.99 -0.04
N ILE A 588 -18.83 -11.08 0.63
CA ILE A 588 -19.79 -12.08 0.13
C ILE A 588 -20.91 -12.34 1.13
N LYS A 589 -22.00 -12.99 0.73
CA LYS A 589 -23.04 -13.41 1.68
C LYS A 589 -22.56 -14.57 2.55
N ALA A 590 -22.96 -14.57 3.82
CA ALA A 590 -22.51 -15.57 4.80
C ALA A 590 -22.89 -17.02 4.42
N LYS A 591 -24.03 -17.20 3.75
CA LYS A 591 -24.48 -18.50 3.24
C LYS A 591 -23.53 -19.11 2.19
N ASP A 592 -22.77 -18.28 1.48
CA ASP A 592 -21.92 -18.70 0.36
C ASP A 592 -20.49 -19.04 0.82
N LYS A 593 -20.16 -18.80 2.10
CA LYS A 593 -18.82 -19.01 2.67
C LYS A 593 -18.23 -20.38 2.34
N GLN A 594 -18.97 -21.45 2.64
CA GLN A 594 -18.44 -22.81 2.53
C GLN A 594 -18.11 -23.17 1.07
N ASN A 595 -18.99 -22.80 0.13
CA ASN A 595 -18.76 -23.04 -1.29
C ASN A 595 -17.59 -22.20 -1.81
N PHE A 596 -17.51 -20.93 -1.39
CA PHE A 596 -16.43 -20.04 -1.78
C PHE A 596 -15.07 -20.51 -1.24
N GLU A 597 -14.98 -20.92 0.02
CA GLU A 597 -13.73 -21.44 0.63
C GLU A 597 -13.24 -22.74 -0.05
N LEU A 598 -14.15 -23.66 -0.38
CA LEU A 598 -13.82 -24.87 -1.14
C LEU A 598 -13.27 -24.52 -2.54
N ALA A 599 -13.97 -23.64 -3.26
CA ALA A 599 -13.57 -23.22 -4.59
C ALA A 599 -12.23 -22.45 -4.60
N LEU A 600 -11.93 -21.66 -3.55
CA LEU A 600 -10.62 -21.02 -3.38
C LEU A 600 -9.50 -22.03 -3.24
N HIS A 601 -9.72 -23.11 -2.49
CA HIS A 601 -8.75 -24.18 -2.35
C HIS A 601 -8.51 -24.90 -3.68
N ASP A 602 -9.56 -25.19 -4.46
CA ASP A 602 -9.47 -25.87 -5.75
C ASP A 602 -8.79 -25.00 -6.83
N ALA A 603 -9.18 -23.73 -6.94
CA ALA A 603 -8.57 -22.79 -7.88
C ALA A 603 -7.08 -22.57 -7.59
N SER A 604 -6.67 -22.65 -6.32
CA SER A 604 -5.26 -22.61 -5.93
C SER A 604 -4.48 -23.85 -6.37
N ILE A 605 -5.14 -25.00 -6.60
CA ILE A 605 -4.53 -26.21 -7.17
C ILE A 605 -4.21 -26.05 -8.66
N GLY A 606 -5.08 -25.37 -9.41
CA GLY A 606 -4.97 -25.19 -10.86
C GLY A 606 -3.77 -24.36 -11.33
N ARG A 607 -3.15 -23.55 -10.46
CA ARG A 607 -2.02 -22.65 -10.82
C ARG A 607 -0.76 -23.35 -11.35
N ARG A 608 -0.59 -24.66 -11.13
CA ARG A 608 0.51 -25.42 -11.76
C ARG A 608 0.14 -26.14 -13.05
N GLN A 609 -1.15 -26.30 -13.35
CA GLN A 609 -1.61 -27.06 -14.52
C GLN A 609 -2.04 -26.19 -15.70
N ARG A 610 -2.22 -24.87 -15.49
CA ARG A 610 -2.51 -23.91 -16.54
C ARG A 610 -1.41 -22.85 -16.63
N ILE A 611 -0.22 -23.29 -17.01
CA ILE A 611 0.66 -22.48 -17.84
C ILE A 611 0.48 -23.11 -19.24
N PRO A 612 -0.35 -22.54 -20.13
CA PRO A 612 -0.27 -22.90 -21.54
C PRO A 612 1.07 -22.47 -22.14
#